data_AF-A0A961W9B8-F1
#
_entry.id   AF-A0A961W9B8-F1
#
_cell.length_a   1.000
_cell.length_b   1.000
_cell.length_c   1.000
_cell.angle_alpha   90.00
_cell.angle_beta   90.00
_cell.angle_gamma   90.00
#
_symmetry.space_group_name_H-M   'P 1'
#
loop_
_entity.id
_entity.type
_entity.pdbx_description
1 polymer ?
#
loop_
_entity_poly.entity_id
_entity_poly.type
_entity_poly.pdbx_seq_one_letter_code
_entity_poly.pdbx_strand_id
1 'polypeptide(L)'
;MRFNLVSSLSTAMGALSVQRHRDGRYTLGSAGAIVAVLLAWALVAVPGPACAENNRDSIALIIGNKDYSKANTFDVRFAYNDAEAMKTFVIQRLGYRPGNVIVLRDATLGQLVQWFGDASDPQGNLWNRARPRRSNIFVYYSGHGAPDIKSRRPYLIPTDVDPKRASRGYSLDTLMRNLGALKKHLGDQAEVVAIFESCFSGRTGGGALLEISGGLIPNLSPPGAGVLRISASRASEVANWNTTKRLGLFTSVFLEAVSGKADEAPAGNGNGIVDWKEIAGYVDDKVAYRARSIHGRDQVPELPKSSGPAWQFRKGETDDERKLRQCREEPVRWEALKKEGNGTAIRRALMSFQCPVVHRQVSQWIERDDKRNRQARLADERLKEIDRQRQELERQKQEIERQRQRLEEERRRSQNRPVPQQTPTPSPPPQPPPQLDNQQAVPQPPAGTHRVVGVEPNDPDGLNVRSMPSTRGGRLFSIPFNGTGIRVGQCLRVPNGSMWCEVTYRGRTGWASARYLAPMSSSPPPMPTSNQYRVVNVEPDDPDGGLNLRSTPGARRNRILTVIPYNGVGITLHRCMSRYGRQWCQITYQGVTGWVNARYIAR
;
A
#
# COMPACT_ATOMS: atom_id res chain seq x y z
N MET A 1 -29.32 -9.26 -26.51
CA MET A 1 -30.45 -9.83 -25.76
C MET A 1 -31.02 -8.75 -24.84
N ARG A 2 -31.90 -7.92 -25.40
CA ARG A 2 -32.91 -7.13 -24.67
C ARG A 2 -34.20 -7.95 -24.71
N PHE A 3 -35.12 -7.74 -23.77
CA PHE A 3 -36.37 -8.48 -23.48
C PHE A 3 -36.26 -9.60 -22.43
N ASN A 4 -36.62 -9.24 -21.18
CA ASN A 4 -37.67 -9.89 -20.38
C ASN A 4 -37.48 -9.54 -18.90
N LEU A 5 -38.11 -8.44 -18.45
CA LEU A 5 -38.35 -8.15 -17.03
C LEU A 5 -39.52 -7.18 -16.80
N VAL A 6 -40.43 -7.04 -17.78
CA VAL A 6 -41.62 -6.14 -17.68
C VAL A 6 -42.91 -6.93 -17.44
N SER A 7 -42.89 -8.26 -17.45
CA SER A 7 -44.11 -9.09 -17.39
C SER A 7 -44.53 -9.54 -15.98
N SER A 8 -43.84 -9.12 -14.91
CA SER A 8 -44.11 -9.62 -13.54
C SER A 8 -44.56 -8.53 -12.55
N LEU A 9 -44.88 -7.32 -13.02
CA LEU A 9 -45.30 -6.21 -12.16
C LEU A 9 -46.78 -5.78 -12.34
N SER A 10 -47.57 -6.48 -13.16
CA SER A 10 -49.00 -6.17 -13.36
C SER A 10 -49.97 -6.96 -12.46
N THR A 11 -49.50 -7.72 -11.47
CA THR A 11 -50.38 -8.52 -10.59
C THR A 11 -50.38 -8.08 -9.12
N ALA A 12 -49.86 -6.89 -8.80
CA ALA A 12 -49.88 -6.33 -7.44
C ALA A 12 -50.42 -4.89 -7.36
N MET A 13 -51.19 -4.44 -8.37
CA MET A 13 -51.95 -3.19 -8.33
C MET A 13 -53.46 -3.48 -8.37
N GLY A 14 -53.95 -4.18 -7.36
CA GLY A 14 -55.35 -4.57 -7.27
C GLY A 14 -55.84 -4.70 -5.83
N ALA A 15 -55.68 -3.67 -5.00
CA ALA A 15 -56.48 -3.41 -3.80
C ALA A 15 -55.97 -2.17 -3.05
N LEU A 16 -56.31 -0.97 -3.53
CA LEU A 16 -56.26 0.25 -2.72
C LEU A 16 -57.63 0.92 -2.85
N SER A 17 -58.56 0.55 -1.96
CA SER A 17 -59.87 1.21 -1.89
C SER A 17 -59.70 2.57 -1.21
N VAL A 18 -59.87 3.65 -1.96
CA VAL A 18 -60.01 5.00 -1.42
C VAL A 18 -61.49 5.22 -1.13
N GLN A 19 -61.87 5.30 0.14
CA GLN A 19 -63.24 5.64 0.55
C GLN A 19 -63.34 7.16 0.79
N ARG A 20 -64.25 7.80 0.06
CA ARG A 20 -64.52 9.25 0.13
C ARG A 20 -65.66 9.51 1.11
N HIS A 21 -65.41 10.25 2.19
CA HIS A 21 -66.47 10.73 3.07
C HIS A 21 -67.12 12.01 2.53
N ARG A 22 -68.40 12.23 2.87
CA ARG A 22 -69.25 13.33 2.37
C ARG A 22 -68.75 14.76 2.69
N ASP A 23 -67.75 14.91 3.55
CA ASP A 23 -67.21 16.22 3.96
C ASP A 23 -65.88 16.58 3.27
N GLY A 24 -65.51 15.89 2.19
CA GLY A 24 -64.40 16.30 1.31
C GLY A 24 -62.99 16.04 1.82
N ARG A 25 -62.80 15.29 2.93
CA ARG A 25 -61.47 14.87 3.41
C ARG A 25 -61.13 13.46 2.95
N TYR A 26 -59.85 13.24 2.59
CA TYR A 26 -59.29 11.92 2.26
C TYR A 26 -58.44 11.43 3.44
N THR A 27 -58.66 10.19 3.89
CA THR A 27 -57.78 9.52 4.86
C THR A 27 -56.97 8.44 4.14
N LEU A 28 -55.64 8.56 4.18
CA LEU A 28 -54.75 7.49 3.73
C LEU A 28 -54.72 6.39 4.80
N GLY A 29 -55.09 5.16 4.41
CA GLY A 29 -54.85 3.98 5.25
C GLY A 29 -53.35 3.78 5.51
N SER A 30 -53.01 3.39 6.74
CA SER A 30 -51.66 3.23 7.29
C SER A 30 -50.72 2.32 6.50
N ALA A 31 -51.20 1.57 5.51
CA ALA A 31 -50.39 0.77 4.59
C ALA A 31 -49.80 1.57 3.40
N GLY A 32 -50.44 2.68 2.99
CA GLY A 32 -49.99 3.49 1.84
C GLY A 32 -48.80 4.42 2.14
N ALA A 33 -48.68 4.88 3.38
CA ALA A 33 -47.58 5.76 3.80
C ALA A 33 -46.24 4.99 3.95
N ILE A 34 -46.29 3.71 4.30
CA ILE A 34 -45.08 2.90 4.53
C ILE A 34 -44.41 2.52 3.20
N VAL A 35 -45.19 2.26 2.14
CA VAL A 35 -44.64 1.92 0.81
C VAL A 35 -44.04 3.15 0.10
N ALA A 36 -44.62 4.34 0.30
CA ALA A 36 -44.07 5.59 -0.23
C ALA A 36 -42.76 6.00 0.46
N VAL A 37 -42.62 5.77 1.76
CA VAL A 37 -41.37 6.01 2.50
C VAL A 37 -40.28 5.00 2.12
N LEU A 38 -40.63 3.74 1.84
CA LEU A 38 -39.67 2.72 1.40
C LEU A 38 -39.21 2.91 -0.06
N LEU A 39 -40.05 3.46 -0.95
CA LEU A 39 -39.66 3.78 -2.33
C LEU A 39 -38.87 5.10 -2.44
N ALA A 40 -39.05 6.05 -1.52
CA ALA A 40 -38.24 7.27 -1.46
C ALA A 40 -36.78 7.00 -0.99
N TRP A 41 -36.53 5.89 -0.29
CA TRP A 41 -35.18 5.46 0.10
C TRP A 41 -34.46 4.62 -0.98
N ALA A 42 -35.18 4.14 -2.01
CA ALA A 42 -34.63 3.27 -3.05
C ALA A 42 -34.15 4.01 -4.32
N LEU A 43 -34.29 5.34 -4.39
CA LEU A 43 -33.93 6.14 -5.58
C LEU A 43 -32.96 7.30 -5.33
N VAL A 44 -32.45 7.46 -4.10
CA VAL A 44 -31.19 8.19 -3.92
C VAL A 44 -30.09 7.20 -4.25
N ALA A 45 -29.68 7.17 -5.52
CA ALA A 45 -28.38 6.63 -5.89
C ALA A 45 -27.33 7.42 -5.09
N VAL A 46 -26.94 6.90 -3.93
CA VAL A 46 -25.82 7.41 -3.16
C VAL A 46 -24.63 7.33 -4.12
N PRO A 47 -24.05 8.46 -4.56
CA PRO A 47 -22.85 8.40 -5.38
C PRO A 47 -21.84 7.57 -4.60
N GLY A 48 -21.27 6.54 -5.23
CA GLY A 48 -20.17 5.79 -4.66
C GLY A 48 -19.09 6.77 -4.16
N PRO A 49 -18.30 6.43 -3.15
CA PRO A 49 -17.30 7.36 -2.61
C PRO A 49 -16.37 7.83 -3.73
N ALA A 50 -16.29 9.15 -3.93
CA ALA A 50 -15.27 9.77 -4.78
C ALA A 50 -13.88 9.19 -4.45
N CYS A 51 -13.01 9.04 -5.44
CA CYS A 51 -11.66 8.51 -5.19
C CYS A 51 -10.92 9.39 -4.17
N ALA A 52 -10.44 8.74 -3.10
CA ALA A 52 -9.57 9.22 -2.02
C ALA A 52 -9.91 10.55 -1.34
N GLU A 53 -10.82 10.52 -0.35
CA GLU A 53 -11.04 11.60 0.63
C GLU A 53 -9.76 12.11 1.35
N ASN A 54 -8.61 11.43 1.25
CA ASN A 54 -7.34 11.90 1.82
C ASN A 54 -6.09 11.76 0.93
N ASN A 55 -6.26 11.44 -0.35
CA ASN A 55 -5.15 11.28 -1.32
C ASN A 55 -3.97 10.38 -0.90
N ARG A 56 -4.12 9.49 0.10
CA ARG A 56 -2.99 8.72 0.63
C ARG A 56 -2.42 7.70 -0.36
N ASP A 57 -3.28 7.10 -1.18
CA ASP A 57 -2.87 6.19 -2.27
C ASP A 57 -2.62 6.93 -3.58
N SER A 58 -2.88 8.24 -3.62
CA SER A 58 -2.64 9.07 -4.80
C SER A 58 -1.15 9.19 -5.05
N ILE A 59 -0.78 9.30 -6.33
CA ILE A 59 0.61 9.28 -6.78
C ILE A 59 0.89 10.55 -7.55
N ALA A 60 2.01 11.19 -7.22
CA ALA A 60 2.49 12.34 -7.96
C ALA A 60 3.81 12.02 -8.66
N LEU A 61 3.91 12.40 -9.93
CA LEU A 61 5.16 12.42 -10.68
C LEU A 61 5.47 13.86 -11.08
N ILE A 62 6.56 14.38 -10.51
CA ILE A 62 6.99 15.76 -10.65
C ILE A 62 8.34 15.75 -11.34
N ILE A 63 8.45 16.42 -12.47
CA ILE A 63 9.63 16.43 -13.32
C ILE A 63 10.13 17.87 -13.42
N GLY A 64 11.38 18.09 -13.03
CA GLY A 64 12.08 19.36 -13.19
C GLY A 64 13.33 19.16 -14.04
N ASN A 65 13.24 19.47 -15.32
CA ASN A 65 14.37 19.39 -16.25
C ASN A 65 15.01 20.76 -16.37
N LYS A 66 16.20 20.93 -15.77
CA LYS A 66 16.96 22.16 -15.77
C LYS A 66 18.22 22.06 -16.62
N ASP A 67 19.02 21.02 -16.40
CA ASP A 67 20.35 20.86 -16.98
C ASP A 67 20.24 20.18 -18.35
N TYR A 68 20.42 20.97 -19.41
CA TYR A 68 20.42 20.50 -20.79
C TYR A 68 21.82 20.52 -21.41
N SER A 69 22.88 20.46 -20.59
CA SER A 69 24.27 20.40 -21.06
C SER A 69 24.52 19.28 -22.08
N LYS A 70 23.70 18.23 -22.05
CA LYS A 70 23.76 17.09 -22.99
C LYS A 70 22.90 17.25 -24.25
N ALA A 71 22.03 18.26 -24.30
CA ALA A 71 20.99 18.44 -25.32
C ALA A 71 21.22 19.67 -26.23
N ASN A 72 22.43 20.25 -26.22
CA ASN A 72 22.81 21.38 -27.08
C ASN A 72 21.78 22.55 -27.03
N THR A 73 21.30 22.87 -25.83
CA THR A 73 20.32 23.94 -25.60
C THR A 73 20.52 24.61 -24.24
N PHE A 74 19.79 25.69 -24.00
CA PHE A 74 19.85 26.49 -22.77
C PHE A 74 19.18 25.79 -21.59
N ASP A 75 19.68 26.04 -20.39
CA ASP A 75 19.06 25.52 -19.16
C ASP A 75 17.73 26.19 -18.81
N VAL A 76 16.83 25.43 -18.17
CA VAL A 76 15.59 25.97 -17.59
C VAL A 76 15.84 26.34 -16.14
N ARG A 77 16.25 27.60 -15.94
CA ARG A 77 16.87 28.14 -14.72
C ARG A 77 16.21 27.72 -13.40
N PHE A 78 14.87 27.70 -13.34
CA PHE A 78 14.09 27.47 -12.12
C PHE A 78 13.34 26.14 -12.07
N ALA A 79 13.55 25.23 -13.02
CA ALA A 79 12.79 23.97 -13.08
C ALA A 79 12.92 23.09 -11.82
N TYR A 80 14.08 23.10 -11.15
CA TYR A 80 14.23 22.41 -9.86
C TYR A 80 13.41 23.08 -8.74
N ASN A 81 13.37 24.41 -8.71
CA ASN A 81 12.62 25.14 -7.68
C ASN A 81 11.13 24.92 -7.86
N ASP A 82 10.67 24.94 -9.11
CA ASP A 82 9.31 24.61 -9.49
C ASP A 82 8.92 23.20 -9.02
N ALA A 83 9.78 22.21 -9.29
CA ALA A 83 9.55 20.83 -8.86
C ALA A 83 9.48 20.69 -7.32
N GLU A 84 10.38 21.34 -6.56
CA GLU A 84 10.32 21.28 -5.09
C GLU A 84 9.11 22.05 -4.52
N ALA A 85 8.75 23.18 -5.11
CA ALA A 85 7.58 23.94 -4.69
C ALA A 85 6.28 23.15 -4.95
N MET A 86 6.20 22.46 -6.10
CA MET A 86 5.06 21.62 -6.42
C MET A 86 5.00 20.35 -5.56
N LYS A 87 6.15 19.74 -5.24
CA LYS A 87 6.23 18.63 -4.27
C LYS A 87 5.68 19.05 -2.92
N THR A 88 6.07 20.24 -2.46
CA THR A 88 5.58 20.81 -1.20
C THR A 88 4.07 21.01 -1.26
N PHE A 89 3.55 21.62 -2.32
CA PHE A 89 2.10 21.78 -2.53
C PHE A 89 1.35 20.43 -2.51
N VAL A 90 1.83 19.43 -3.24
CA VAL A 90 1.18 18.11 -3.33
C VAL A 90 1.15 17.39 -1.98
N ILE A 91 2.23 17.45 -1.21
CA ILE A 91 2.28 16.82 0.12
C ILE A 91 1.41 17.59 1.11
N GLN A 92 1.59 18.91 1.17
CA GLN A 92 0.98 19.74 2.20
C GLN A 92 -0.49 20.04 1.89
N ARG A 93 -0.80 20.52 0.70
CA ARG A 93 -2.14 21.00 0.34
C ARG A 93 -3.03 19.89 -0.21
N LEU A 94 -2.49 18.95 -0.98
CA LEU A 94 -3.27 17.83 -1.50
C LEU A 94 -3.26 16.59 -0.57
N GLY A 95 -2.36 16.52 0.40
CA GLY A 95 -2.32 15.42 1.39
C GLY A 95 -1.70 14.13 0.89
N TYR A 96 -0.93 14.18 -0.19
CA TYR A 96 -0.27 12.98 -0.75
C TYR A 96 0.81 12.50 0.22
N ARG A 97 0.97 11.17 0.35
CA ARG A 97 2.06 10.59 1.14
C ARG A 97 3.41 10.92 0.50
N PRO A 98 4.44 11.35 1.27
CA PRO A 98 5.77 11.63 0.71
C PRO A 98 6.35 10.49 -0.13
N GLY A 99 6.15 9.22 0.26
CA GLY A 99 6.62 8.05 -0.50
C GLY A 99 5.91 7.81 -1.85
N ASN A 100 4.77 8.47 -2.07
CA ASN A 100 4.03 8.46 -3.33
C ASN A 100 4.27 9.72 -4.18
N VAL A 101 5.13 10.64 -3.73
CA VAL A 101 5.52 11.83 -4.49
C VAL A 101 6.92 11.60 -5.07
N ILE A 102 6.98 11.40 -6.37
CA ILE A 102 8.20 11.06 -7.10
C ILE A 102 8.69 12.31 -7.80
N VAL A 103 9.93 12.70 -7.51
CA VAL A 103 10.58 13.82 -8.18
C VAL A 103 11.69 13.28 -9.07
N LEU A 104 11.60 13.58 -10.36
CA LEU A 104 12.67 13.36 -11.32
C LEU A 104 13.32 14.71 -11.64
N ARG A 105 14.63 14.78 -11.47
CA ARG A 105 15.43 15.92 -11.95
C ARG A 105 16.17 15.48 -13.20
N ASP A 106 16.12 16.34 -14.21
CA ASP A 106 16.77 16.12 -15.51
C ASP A 106 16.48 14.75 -16.12
N ALA A 107 15.18 14.47 -16.23
CA ALA A 107 14.69 13.20 -16.72
C ALA A 107 15.14 12.96 -18.17
N THR A 108 15.73 11.79 -18.39
CA THR A 108 16.06 11.25 -19.71
C THR A 108 14.82 10.68 -20.39
N LEU A 109 14.88 10.48 -21.71
CA LEU A 109 13.79 9.83 -22.46
C LEU A 109 13.44 8.46 -21.87
N GLY A 110 14.45 7.66 -21.53
CA GLY A 110 14.26 6.34 -20.94
C GLY A 110 13.50 6.40 -19.61
N GLN A 111 13.75 7.42 -18.78
CA GLN A 111 12.99 7.61 -17.54
C GLN A 111 11.54 8.02 -17.82
N LEU A 112 11.30 8.92 -18.77
CA LEU A 112 9.93 9.29 -19.14
C LEU A 112 9.13 8.08 -19.64
N VAL A 113 9.73 7.26 -20.50
CA VAL A 113 9.13 6.00 -20.97
C VAL A 113 8.88 5.03 -19.81
N GLN A 114 9.84 4.87 -18.90
CA GLN A 114 9.67 3.99 -17.74
C GLN A 114 8.48 4.43 -16.86
N TRP A 115 8.22 5.72 -16.73
CA TRP A 115 7.18 6.25 -15.87
C TRP A 115 5.80 6.32 -16.52
N PHE A 116 5.74 6.73 -17.79
CA PHE A 116 4.51 6.98 -18.52
C PHE A 116 4.11 5.85 -19.49
N GLY A 117 4.99 4.88 -19.74
CA GLY A 117 4.86 3.93 -20.85
C GLY A 117 5.37 4.54 -22.16
N ASP A 118 5.07 3.89 -23.28
CA ASP A 118 5.32 4.40 -24.62
C ASP A 118 4.07 4.33 -25.50
N ALA A 119 4.21 4.47 -26.81
CA ALA A 119 3.09 4.45 -27.73
C ALA A 119 2.44 3.07 -27.89
N SER A 120 3.20 2.00 -27.65
CA SER A 120 2.77 0.61 -27.75
C SER A 120 2.23 0.06 -26.42
N ASP A 121 2.78 0.51 -25.29
CA ASP A 121 2.38 0.08 -23.96
C ASP A 121 2.17 1.27 -23.01
N PRO A 122 0.92 1.57 -22.58
CA PRO A 122 0.65 2.63 -21.62
C PRO A 122 1.04 2.30 -20.17
N GLN A 123 1.49 1.07 -19.86
CA GLN A 123 1.69 0.57 -18.49
C GLN A 123 3.06 0.89 -17.90
N GLY A 124 3.38 2.18 -17.76
CA GLY A 124 4.56 2.65 -17.02
C GLY A 124 4.46 2.49 -15.50
N ASN A 125 5.48 2.97 -14.76
CA ASN A 125 5.50 2.94 -13.29
C ASN A 125 4.29 3.64 -12.66
N LEU A 126 3.74 4.69 -13.28
CA LEU A 126 2.50 5.33 -12.78
C LEU A 126 1.34 4.34 -12.77
N TRP A 127 1.18 3.57 -13.85
CA TRP A 127 0.15 2.55 -13.95
C TRP A 127 0.32 1.47 -12.90
N ASN A 128 1.54 0.92 -12.79
CA ASN A 128 1.83 -0.21 -11.92
C ASN A 128 1.70 0.10 -10.43
N ARG A 129 1.92 1.37 -10.05
CA ARG A 129 1.83 1.80 -8.64
C ARG A 129 0.42 2.25 -8.25
N ALA A 130 -0.37 2.73 -9.20
CA ALA A 130 -1.68 3.29 -8.92
C ALA A 130 -2.69 2.19 -8.57
N ARG A 131 -3.61 2.50 -7.65
CA ARG A 131 -4.61 1.57 -7.14
C ARG A 131 -5.98 1.94 -7.70
N PRO A 132 -6.65 1.03 -8.43
CA PRO A 132 -8.00 1.28 -8.94
C PRO A 132 -8.97 1.72 -7.84
N ARG A 133 -9.81 2.71 -8.15
CA ARG A 133 -10.81 3.34 -7.27
C ARG A 133 -10.23 3.98 -5.99
N ARG A 134 -8.91 4.15 -5.92
CA ARG A 134 -8.20 4.65 -4.72
C ARG A 134 -7.15 5.71 -5.02
N SER A 135 -6.51 5.68 -6.17
CA SER A 135 -5.46 6.65 -6.49
C SER A 135 -6.00 7.78 -7.37
N ASN A 136 -5.70 9.02 -7.00
CA ASN A 136 -5.62 10.12 -7.93
C ASN A 136 -4.18 10.22 -8.48
N ILE A 137 -4.03 10.84 -9.65
CA ILE A 137 -2.74 11.01 -10.32
C ILE A 137 -2.48 12.50 -10.53
N PHE A 138 -1.31 12.94 -10.09
CA PHE A 138 -0.83 14.30 -10.29
C PHE A 138 0.49 14.28 -11.06
N VAL A 139 0.52 14.88 -12.24
CA VAL A 139 1.72 15.02 -13.06
C VAL A 139 2.08 16.49 -13.14
N TYR A 140 3.33 16.83 -12.87
CA TYR A 140 3.88 18.16 -13.07
C TYR A 140 5.17 18.07 -13.86
N TYR A 141 5.31 18.90 -14.89
CA TYR A 141 6.50 18.99 -15.71
C TYR A 141 6.94 20.46 -15.83
N SER A 142 8.16 20.77 -15.42
CA SER A 142 8.84 22.04 -15.70
C SER A 142 10.10 21.76 -16.52
N GLY A 143 10.19 22.35 -17.71
CA GLY A 143 11.24 22.05 -18.66
C GLY A 143 10.96 22.60 -20.07
N HIS A 144 11.77 22.19 -21.05
CA HIS A 144 11.52 22.54 -22.44
C HIS A 144 10.42 21.67 -23.04
N GLY A 145 9.58 22.28 -23.85
CA GLY A 145 8.76 21.61 -24.84
C GLY A 145 9.14 22.14 -26.22
N ALA A 146 9.01 21.30 -27.24
CA ALA A 146 9.20 21.75 -28.61
C ALA A 146 8.27 20.97 -29.54
N PRO A 147 7.79 21.63 -30.61
CA PRO A 147 7.11 20.93 -31.68
C PRO A 147 8.15 20.32 -32.63
N ASP A 148 7.85 19.14 -33.16
CA ASP A 148 8.62 18.62 -34.29
C ASP A 148 8.43 19.52 -35.52
N ILE A 149 9.53 19.89 -36.17
CA ILE A 149 9.53 20.89 -37.24
C ILE A 149 8.66 20.45 -38.43
N LYS A 150 8.64 19.15 -38.73
CA LYS A 150 7.91 18.60 -39.89
C LYS A 150 6.44 18.35 -39.58
N SER A 151 6.18 17.61 -38.51
CA SER A 151 4.83 17.16 -38.16
C SER A 151 4.05 18.18 -37.33
N ARG A 152 4.72 19.19 -36.77
CA ARG A 152 4.19 20.14 -35.79
C ARG A 152 3.62 19.49 -34.53
N ARG A 153 3.89 18.20 -34.28
CA ARG A 153 3.42 17.52 -33.08
C ARG A 153 4.22 17.98 -31.86
N PRO A 154 3.58 18.20 -30.70
CA PRO A 154 4.26 18.64 -29.48
C PRO A 154 4.96 17.50 -28.74
N TYR A 155 6.15 17.77 -28.23
CA TYR A 155 6.97 16.86 -27.43
C TYR A 155 7.45 17.55 -26.16
N LEU A 156 7.47 16.81 -25.05
CA LEU A 156 8.33 17.12 -23.91
C LEU A 156 9.76 16.81 -24.32
N ILE A 157 10.71 17.66 -23.93
CA ILE A 157 12.13 17.50 -24.28
C ILE A 157 12.91 16.99 -23.06
N PRO A 158 13.28 15.71 -23.03
CA PRO A 158 14.23 15.17 -22.07
C PRO A 158 15.60 15.86 -22.13
N THR A 159 16.37 15.78 -21.06
CA THR A 159 17.69 16.41 -20.97
C THR A 159 18.77 15.76 -21.83
N ASP A 160 18.50 14.57 -22.38
CA ASP A 160 19.32 13.84 -23.33
C ASP A 160 18.83 13.95 -24.80
N VAL A 161 17.87 14.84 -25.08
CA VAL A 161 17.30 15.03 -26.42
C VAL A 161 17.51 16.46 -26.90
N ASP A 162 18.16 16.59 -28.06
CA ASP A 162 18.27 17.87 -28.78
C ASP A 162 16.88 18.38 -29.21
N PRO A 163 16.46 19.59 -28.80
CA PRO A 163 15.18 20.18 -29.20
C PRO A 163 14.98 20.32 -30.71
N LYS A 164 16.06 20.47 -31.50
CA LYS A 164 15.99 20.49 -32.97
C LYS A 164 15.52 19.14 -33.54
N ARG A 165 15.62 18.07 -32.75
CA ARG A 165 15.13 16.72 -33.03
C ARG A 165 13.99 16.35 -32.10
N ALA A 166 13.05 17.27 -31.86
CA ALA A 166 11.93 17.10 -30.93
C ALA A 166 11.14 15.79 -31.12
N SER A 167 11.05 15.25 -32.34
CA SER A 167 10.45 13.92 -32.60
C SER A 167 11.10 12.74 -31.87
N ARG A 168 12.31 12.90 -31.35
CA ARG A 168 13.00 11.94 -30.45
C ARG A 168 12.67 12.17 -28.97
N GLY A 169 11.96 13.24 -28.63
CA GLY A 169 11.47 13.50 -27.29
C GLY A 169 10.25 12.66 -26.94
N TYR A 170 9.62 12.95 -25.80
CA TYR A 170 8.43 12.24 -25.38
C TYR A 170 7.18 12.92 -25.90
N SER A 171 6.44 12.24 -26.79
CA SER A 171 5.24 12.79 -27.45
C SER A 171 4.16 13.16 -26.42
N LEU A 172 3.69 14.41 -26.47
CA LEU A 172 2.59 14.86 -25.60
C LEU A 172 1.29 14.12 -25.93
N ASP A 173 1.03 13.81 -27.21
CA ASP A 173 -0.10 12.97 -27.61
C ASP A 173 -0.05 11.59 -26.92
N THR A 174 1.14 10.98 -26.86
CA THR A 174 1.34 9.69 -26.20
C THR A 174 1.17 9.81 -24.68
N LEU A 175 1.70 10.86 -24.06
CA LEU A 175 1.46 11.14 -22.64
C LEU A 175 -0.02 11.20 -22.33
N MET A 176 -0.77 12.05 -23.05
CA MET A 176 -2.18 12.29 -22.77
C MET A 176 -3.03 11.04 -23.05
N ARG A 177 -2.68 10.25 -24.07
CA ARG A 177 -3.34 8.97 -24.35
C ARG A 177 -3.10 7.95 -23.23
N ASN A 178 -1.87 7.83 -22.75
CA ASN A 178 -1.50 6.88 -21.70
C ASN A 178 -2.12 7.27 -20.35
N LEU A 179 -2.14 8.57 -20.01
CA LEU A 179 -2.86 9.09 -18.85
C LEU A 179 -4.38 8.85 -18.96
N GLY A 180 -4.96 8.96 -20.15
CA GLY A 180 -6.35 8.64 -20.40
C GLY A 180 -6.67 7.15 -20.21
N ALA A 181 -5.79 6.26 -20.69
CA ALA A 181 -5.88 4.83 -20.41
C ALA A 181 -5.77 4.54 -18.90
N LEU A 182 -4.83 5.19 -18.22
CA LEU A 182 -4.67 5.06 -16.76
C LEU A 182 -5.93 5.53 -16.02
N LYS A 183 -6.52 6.66 -16.40
CA LYS A 183 -7.77 7.12 -15.80
C LYS A 183 -8.88 6.06 -15.93
N LYS A 184 -9.07 5.49 -17.13
CA LYS A 184 -10.06 4.42 -17.34
C LYS A 184 -9.81 3.21 -16.43
N HIS A 185 -8.54 2.84 -16.24
CA HIS A 185 -8.15 1.78 -15.33
C HIS A 185 -8.45 2.11 -13.85
N LEU A 186 -8.30 3.38 -13.46
CA LEU A 186 -8.57 3.85 -12.11
C LEU A 186 -10.07 4.02 -11.81
N GLY A 187 -10.88 4.28 -12.83
CA GLY A 187 -12.32 4.48 -12.76
C GLY A 187 -12.73 5.96 -12.82
N ASP A 188 -14.02 6.21 -13.08
CA ASP A 188 -14.54 7.54 -13.41
C ASP A 188 -14.33 8.60 -12.32
N GLN A 189 -14.25 8.15 -11.07
CA GLN A 189 -14.09 9.01 -9.90
C GLN A 189 -12.64 9.44 -9.65
N ALA A 190 -11.66 8.86 -10.36
CA ALA A 190 -10.25 9.20 -10.18
C ALA A 190 -9.92 10.53 -10.87
N GLU A 191 -9.28 11.43 -10.14
CA GLU A 191 -8.72 12.66 -10.69
C GLU A 191 -7.35 12.36 -11.31
N VAL A 192 -7.17 12.77 -12.56
CA VAL A 192 -5.88 12.71 -13.25
C VAL A 192 -5.57 14.10 -13.78
N VAL A 193 -4.62 14.78 -13.13
CA VAL A 193 -4.23 16.17 -13.43
C VAL A 193 -2.81 16.18 -13.96
N ALA A 194 -2.58 16.86 -15.09
CA ALA A 194 -1.27 17.05 -15.68
C ALA A 194 -1.02 18.54 -15.94
N ILE A 195 0.01 19.09 -15.30
CA ILE A 195 0.41 20.49 -15.37
C ILE A 195 1.75 20.62 -16.09
N PHE A 196 1.83 21.50 -17.09
CA PHE A 196 3.01 21.72 -17.90
C PHE A 196 3.49 23.18 -17.80
N GLU A 197 4.55 23.42 -17.04
CA GLU A 197 5.37 24.65 -17.06
C GLU A 197 6.40 24.54 -18.19
N SER A 198 5.91 24.64 -19.42
CA SER A 198 6.74 24.54 -20.62
C SER A 198 6.09 25.28 -21.79
N CYS A 199 6.93 25.78 -22.70
CA CYS A 199 6.49 26.28 -23.99
C CYS A 199 6.44 25.12 -24.99
N PHE A 200 5.49 25.11 -25.91
CA PHE A 200 5.53 24.20 -27.07
C PHE A 200 5.68 24.94 -28.40
N SER A 201 6.00 26.23 -28.34
CA SER A 201 6.17 27.13 -29.49
C SER A 201 7.55 27.03 -30.14
N GLY A 202 8.48 26.25 -29.59
CA GLY A 202 9.90 26.27 -30.01
C GLY A 202 10.64 27.54 -29.56
N ARG A 203 10.13 28.24 -28.55
CA ARG A 203 10.73 29.43 -27.91
C ARG A 203 10.84 29.21 -26.41
N THR A 204 11.77 29.89 -25.75
CA THR A 204 11.94 29.84 -24.29
C THR A 204 12.19 31.23 -23.73
N GLY A 205 12.03 31.40 -22.41
CA GLY A 205 12.34 32.66 -21.70
C GLY A 205 13.79 33.11 -21.89
N GLY A 206 14.71 32.17 -22.16
CA GLY A 206 16.13 32.43 -22.43
C GLY A 206 16.51 32.71 -23.89
N GLY A 207 15.59 32.62 -24.86
CA GLY A 207 15.90 32.78 -26.28
C GLY A 207 15.10 31.87 -27.22
N ALA A 208 15.51 31.78 -28.48
CA ALA A 208 14.93 30.86 -29.45
C ALA A 208 15.44 29.43 -29.19
N LEU A 209 14.51 28.47 -29.04
CA LEU A 209 14.84 27.05 -28.85
C LEU A 209 14.99 26.34 -30.21
N LEU A 210 14.23 26.79 -31.20
CA LEU A 210 14.35 26.43 -32.61
C LEU A 210 14.76 27.67 -33.41
N GLU A 211 15.58 27.50 -34.44
CA GLU A 211 15.98 28.57 -35.38
C GLU A 211 14.85 28.89 -36.38
N ILE A 212 13.67 29.21 -35.86
CA ILE A 212 12.47 29.56 -36.64
C ILE A 212 11.98 30.92 -36.14
N SER A 213 12.09 31.94 -36.99
CA SER A 213 11.60 33.29 -36.71
C SER A 213 10.11 33.26 -36.37
N GLY A 214 9.76 33.66 -35.14
CA GLY A 214 8.38 33.68 -34.65
C GLY A 214 7.94 32.44 -33.85
N GLY A 215 8.68 31.34 -33.91
CA GLY A 215 8.29 30.05 -33.32
C GLY A 215 7.38 29.22 -34.23
N LEU A 216 7.01 28.02 -33.78
CA LEU A 216 6.15 27.08 -34.49
C LEU A 216 4.93 26.76 -33.64
N ILE A 217 3.73 26.88 -34.20
CA ILE A 217 2.49 26.56 -33.48
C ILE A 217 2.29 25.03 -33.53
N PRO A 218 2.27 24.33 -32.38
CA PRO A 218 2.02 22.89 -32.32
C PRO A 218 0.58 22.52 -32.65
N ASN A 219 0.40 21.36 -33.27
CA ASN A 219 -0.89 20.70 -33.41
C ASN A 219 -1.21 19.95 -32.10
N LEU A 220 -1.91 20.61 -31.18
CA LEU A 220 -2.33 20.03 -29.91
C LEU A 220 -3.59 19.18 -30.11
N SER A 221 -3.48 17.88 -29.85
CA SER A 221 -4.66 17.02 -29.71
C SER A 221 -5.45 17.41 -28.45
N PRO A 222 -6.80 17.33 -28.46
CA PRO A 222 -7.57 17.43 -27.24
C PRO A 222 -7.11 16.38 -26.23
N PRO A 223 -7.05 16.71 -24.92
CA PRO A 223 -6.76 15.72 -23.90
C PRO A 223 -7.79 14.58 -23.96
N GLY A 224 -7.34 13.31 -23.86
CA GLY A 224 -8.23 12.15 -23.84
C GLY A 224 -9.27 12.26 -22.71
N ALA A 225 -10.47 11.69 -22.93
CA ALA A 225 -11.62 11.87 -22.04
C ALA A 225 -11.28 11.68 -20.55
N GLY A 226 -11.40 12.78 -19.79
CA GLY A 226 -11.34 12.79 -18.33
C GLY A 226 -9.98 13.16 -17.69
N VAL A 227 -8.92 13.38 -18.47
CA VAL A 227 -7.65 13.92 -17.95
C VAL A 227 -7.67 15.45 -17.99
N LEU A 228 -7.35 16.09 -16.86
CA LEU A 228 -7.23 17.54 -16.78
C LEU A 228 -5.81 17.97 -17.21
N ARG A 229 -5.70 18.57 -18.40
CA ARG A 229 -4.46 19.20 -18.88
C ARG A 229 -4.46 20.68 -18.52
N ILE A 230 -3.38 21.15 -17.91
CA ILE A 230 -3.12 22.57 -17.64
C ILE A 230 -1.76 22.92 -18.24
N SER A 231 -1.68 23.99 -19.02
CA SER A 231 -0.42 24.47 -19.61
C SER A 231 -0.15 25.92 -19.23
N ALA A 232 1.11 26.25 -18.94
CA ALA A 232 1.51 27.56 -18.45
C ALA A 232 1.35 28.70 -19.48
N SER A 233 1.19 28.36 -20.77
CA SER A 233 1.06 29.29 -21.89
C SER A 233 0.28 28.66 -23.03
N ARG A 234 -0.25 29.46 -23.95
CA ARG A 234 -0.80 28.95 -25.21
C ARG A 234 0.30 28.43 -26.12
N ALA A 235 -0.11 27.62 -27.08
CA ALA A 235 0.73 26.99 -28.10
C ALA A 235 1.76 27.93 -28.77
N SER A 236 1.42 29.20 -28.99
CA SER A 236 2.24 30.21 -29.67
C SER A 236 3.06 31.11 -28.73
N GLU A 237 2.90 30.97 -27.42
CA GLU A 237 3.43 31.88 -26.41
C GLU A 237 4.66 31.31 -25.69
N VAL A 238 5.26 32.11 -24.81
CA VAL A 238 6.41 31.72 -24.00
C VAL A 238 6.00 31.67 -22.53
N ALA A 239 6.29 30.57 -21.85
CA ALA A 239 6.28 30.45 -20.41
C ALA A 239 7.50 31.18 -19.80
N ASN A 240 7.24 32.29 -19.12
CA ASN A 240 8.26 33.17 -18.53
C ASN A 240 8.59 32.76 -17.09
N TRP A 241 9.61 33.40 -16.53
CA TRP A 241 10.06 33.18 -15.16
C TRP A 241 9.75 34.37 -14.25
N ASN A 242 9.30 34.11 -13.03
CA ASN A 242 9.30 35.09 -11.95
C ASN A 242 10.67 35.07 -11.26
N THR A 243 11.57 35.97 -11.68
CA THR A 243 12.96 36.00 -11.19
C THR A 243 13.06 36.34 -9.71
N THR A 244 12.19 37.20 -9.19
CA THR A 244 12.12 37.56 -7.77
C THR A 244 11.76 36.34 -6.91
N LYS A 245 10.78 35.55 -7.36
CA LYS A 245 10.37 34.32 -6.65
C LYS A 245 11.22 33.10 -6.99
N ARG A 246 12.09 33.21 -8.00
CA ARG A 246 12.93 32.13 -8.53
C ARG A 246 12.11 30.89 -8.92
N LEU A 247 10.97 31.11 -9.57
CA LEU A 247 10.02 30.09 -10.05
C LEU A 247 9.58 30.41 -11.48
N GLY A 248 8.98 29.45 -12.19
CA GLY A 248 8.14 29.70 -13.36
C GLY A 248 7.03 30.69 -13.04
N LEU A 249 6.69 31.58 -13.97
CA LEU A 249 5.68 32.61 -13.74
C LEU A 249 4.33 31.98 -13.41
N PHE A 250 3.91 30.99 -14.21
CA PHE A 250 2.67 30.24 -13.96
C PHE A 250 2.72 29.54 -12.61
N THR A 251 3.78 28.78 -12.32
CA THR A 251 3.95 28.07 -11.04
C THR A 251 3.90 29.01 -9.84
N SER A 252 4.54 30.17 -9.95
CA SER A 252 4.53 31.18 -8.88
C SER A 252 3.13 31.73 -8.61
N VAL A 253 2.33 31.98 -9.67
CA VAL A 253 0.97 32.50 -9.57
C VAL A 253 0.00 31.41 -9.10
N PHE A 254 0.16 30.18 -9.60
CA PHE A 254 -0.63 29.03 -9.17
C PHE A 254 -0.47 28.78 -7.67
N LEU A 255 0.78 28.79 -7.16
CA LEU A 255 1.04 28.60 -5.74
C LEU A 255 0.49 29.75 -4.87
N GLU A 256 0.47 30.99 -5.39
CA GLU A 256 -0.23 32.10 -4.73
C GLU A 256 -1.75 31.90 -4.69
N ALA A 257 -2.34 31.40 -5.77
CA ALA A 257 -3.78 31.16 -5.85
C ALA A 257 -4.20 30.15 -4.77
N VAL A 258 -3.57 28.97 -4.75
CA VAL A 258 -3.88 27.87 -3.83
C VAL A 258 -3.48 28.13 -2.37
N SER A 259 -2.64 29.16 -2.12
CA SER A 259 -2.31 29.60 -0.76
C SER A 259 -3.39 30.47 -0.12
N GLY A 260 -4.43 30.85 -0.86
CA GLY A 260 -5.52 31.67 -0.35
C GLY A 260 -5.74 32.99 -1.09
N LYS A 261 -4.83 33.42 -1.97
CA LYS A 261 -5.00 34.72 -2.66
C LYS A 261 -6.12 34.70 -3.70
N ALA A 262 -6.48 33.53 -4.21
CA ALA A 262 -7.56 33.41 -5.19
C ALA A 262 -8.96 33.67 -4.59
N ASP A 263 -9.11 33.63 -3.26
CA ASP A 263 -10.36 33.97 -2.56
C ASP A 263 -10.64 35.48 -2.58
N GLU A 264 -9.65 36.31 -2.94
CA GLU A 264 -9.80 37.76 -3.04
C GLU A 264 -10.39 38.18 -4.40
N ALA A 265 -11.16 39.27 -4.37
CA ALA A 265 -11.65 39.91 -5.59
C ALA A 265 -10.49 40.28 -6.53
N PRO A 266 -10.68 40.24 -7.86
CA PRO A 266 -11.96 40.00 -8.55
C PRO A 266 -12.26 38.52 -8.83
N ALA A 267 -11.34 37.60 -8.56
CA ALA A 267 -11.52 36.18 -8.90
C ALA A 267 -12.35 35.43 -7.84
N GLY A 268 -12.12 35.74 -6.57
CA GLY A 268 -12.76 35.08 -5.44
C GLY A 268 -13.95 35.83 -4.86
N ASN A 269 -14.68 35.12 -4.00
CA ASN A 269 -15.90 35.60 -3.35
C ASN A 269 -15.72 35.95 -1.86
N GLY A 270 -14.51 35.76 -1.30
CA GLY A 270 -14.19 36.11 0.09
C GLY A 270 -14.83 35.20 1.14
N ASN A 271 -15.23 33.98 0.77
CA ASN A 271 -15.83 33.02 1.70
C ASN A 271 -14.79 32.26 2.55
N GLY A 272 -13.49 32.50 2.31
CA GLY A 272 -12.39 31.88 3.03
C GLY A 272 -12.03 30.47 2.53
N ILE A 273 -12.61 30.01 1.42
CA ILE A 273 -12.37 28.73 0.76
C ILE A 273 -12.04 29.00 -0.70
N VAL A 274 -10.80 28.73 -1.09
CA VAL A 274 -10.35 28.76 -2.47
C VAL A 274 -10.78 27.49 -3.20
N ASP A 275 -11.68 27.62 -4.18
CA ASP A 275 -12.09 26.54 -5.08
C ASP A 275 -11.41 26.60 -6.47
N TRP A 276 -11.70 25.61 -7.34
CA TRP A 276 -11.12 25.57 -8.69
C TRP A 276 -11.48 26.78 -9.56
N LYS A 277 -12.72 27.28 -9.49
CA LYS A 277 -13.16 28.41 -10.32
C LYS A 277 -12.36 29.66 -9.96
N GLU A 278 -12.11 29.86 -8.67
CA GLU A 278 -11.31 30.97 -8.16
C GLU A 278 -9.83 30.81 -8.51
N ILE A 279 -9.27 29.60 -8.36
CA ILE A 279 -7.90 29.29 -8.80
C ILE A 279 -7.75 29.59 -10.30
N ALA A 280 -8.69 29.11 -11.11
CA ALA A 280 -8.64 29.26 -12.55
C ALA A 280 -8.72 30.74 -12.96
N GLY A 281 -9.66 31.49 -12.37
CA GLY A 281 -9.81 32.92 -12.62
C GLY A 281 -8.58 33.74 -12.20
N TYR A 282 -8.03 33.45 -11.02
CA TYR A 282 -6.84 34.14 -10.50
C TYR A 282 -5.60 33.86 -11.37
N VAL A 283 -5.39 32.60 -11.75
CA VAL A 283 -4.24 32.18 -12.56
C VAL A 283 -4.33 32.76 -13.97
N ASP A 284 -5.51 32.71 -14.61
CA ASP A 284 -5.77 33.28 -15.95
C ASP A 284 -5.47 34.79 -15.99
N ASP A 285 -5.97 35.55 -14.99
CA ASP A 285 -5.74 37.00 -14.88
C ASP A 285 -4.27 37.34 -14.57
N LYS A 286 -3.73 36.80 -13.47
CA LYS A 286 -2.45 37.24 -12.93
C LYS A 286 -1.25 36.79 -13.77
N VAL A 287 -1.31 35.64 -14.43
CA VAL A 287 -0.25 35.23 -15.35
C VAL A 287 -0.20 36.18 -16.55
N ALA A 288 -1.34 36.44 -17.18
CA ALA A 288 -1.42 37.32 -18.34
C ALA A 288 -1.00 38.75 -18.01
N TYR A 289 -1.46 39.30 -16.89
CA TYR A 289 -1.08 40.64 -16.44
C TYR A 289 0.43 40.74 -16.16
N ARG A 290 1.00 39.81 -15.38
CA ARG A 290 2.42 39.86 -14.99
C ARG A 290 3.35 39.60 -16.16
N ALA A 291 2.95 38.75 -17.11
CA ALA A 291 3.73 38.52 -18.32
C ALA A 291 3.90 39.81 -19.12
N ARG A 292 2.80 40.54 -19.34
CA ARG A 292 2.83 41.82 -20.05
C ARG A 292 3.60 42.89 -19.27
N SER A 293 3.34 43.05 -17.98
CA SER A 293 3.94 44.13 -17.20
C SER A 293 5.42 43.94 -16.88
N ILE A 294 5.88 42.69 -16.68
CA ILE A 294 7.27 42.39 -16.31
C ILE A 294 8.12 42.07 -17.53
N HIS A 295 7.56 41.36 -18.52
CA HIS A 295 8.34 40.81 -19.64
C HIS A 295 7.98 41.44 -21.00
N GLY A 296 6.96 42.30 -21.06
CA GLY A 296 6.51 42.90 -22.33
C GLY A 296 6.01 41.87 -23.34
N ARG A 297 5.54 40.71 -22.88
CA ARG A 297 5.10 39.58 -23.71
C ARG A 297 3.81 38.98 -23.19
N ASP A 298 3.03 38.38 -24.09
CA ASP A 298 1.87 37.60 -23.68
C ASP A 298 2.25 36.20 -23.18
N GLN A 299 1.54 35.81 -22.12
CA GLN A 299 1.49 34.46 -21.61
C GLN A 299 0.11 34.27 -21.00
N VAL A 300 -0.72 33.46 -21.65
CA VAL A 300 -2.07 33.13 -21.20
C VAL A 300 -2.09 31.62 -20.94
N PRO A 301 -2.37 31.19 -19.71
CA PRO A 301 -2.38 29.76 -19.41
C PRO A 301 -3.59 29.06 -20.07
N GLU A 302 -3.42 27.80 -20.45
CA GLU A 302 -4.50 26.96 -20.95
C GLU A 302 -5.01 26.07 -19.81
N LEU A 303 -6.21 26.34 -19.31
CA LEU A 303 -6.89 25.55 -18.28
C LEU A 303 -8.41 25.64 -18.41
N PRO A 304 -9.16 24.59 -18.03
CA PRO A 304 -10.61 24.65 -17.93
C PRO A 304 -11.08 25.64 -16.85
N LYS A 305 -11.98 26.56 -17.21
CA LYS A 305 -12.45 27.63 -16.30
C LYS A 305 -13.64 27.22 -15.41
N SER A 306 -14.48 26.31 -15.89
CA SER A 306 -15.76 25.95 -15.24
C SER A 306 -15.81 24.53 -14.69
N SER A 307 -14.85 23.68 -15.04
CA SER A 307 -14.74 22.29 -14.57
C SER A 307 -13.30 22.00 -14.23
N GLY A 308 -13.03 21.34 -13.11
CA GLY A 308 -11.68 21.07 -12.66
C GLY A 308 -11.66 20.08 -11.50
N PRO A 309 -10.54 19.99 -10.77
CA PRO A 309 -10.45 19.14 -9.60
C PRO A 309 -11.41 19.64 -8.52
N ALA A 310 -11.91 18.74 -7.68
CA ALA A 310 -12.74 19.07 -6.53
C ALA A 310 -11.91 19.65 -5.36
N TRP A 311 -10.86 20.42 -5.66
CA TRP A 311 -9.98 21.01 -4.66
C TRP A 311 -10.65 22.19 -3.95
N GLN A 312 -10.49 22.23 -2.64
CA GLN A 312 -10.93 23.32 -1.78
C GLN A 312 -9.85 23.59 -0.73
N PHE A 313 -9.39 24.83 -0.64
CA PHE A 313 -8.33 25.23 0.29
C PHE A 313 -8.79 26.36 1.18
N ARG A 314 -8.69 26.21 2.51
CA ARG A 314 -9.01 27.32 3.41
C ARG A 314 -7.92 28.40 3.38
N LYS A 315 -8.34 29.66 3.29
CA LYS A 315 -7.47 30.83 3.35
C LYS A 315 -6.84 30.93 4.75
N GLY A 316 -5.53 31.14 4.81
CA GLY A 316 -4.80 31.32 6.06
C GLY A 316 -4.60 30.07 6.91
N GLU A 317 -5.19 28.91 6.55
CA GLU A 317 -5.00 27.66 7.30
C GLU A 317 -3.57 27.12 7.09
N THR A 318 -2.79 27.10 8.17
CA THR A 318 -1.47 26.47 8.22
C THR A 318 -1.59 24.94 8.21
N ASP A 319 -0.48 24.26 7.91
CA ASP A 319 -0.42 22.80 7.94
C ASP A 319 -0.74 22.20 9.31
N ASP A 320 -0.29 22.86 10.37
CA ASP A 320 -0.52 22.39 11.74
C ASP A 320 -1.96 22.66 12.17
N GLU A 321 -2.55 23.80 11.81
CA GLU A 321 -3.98 24.06 12.04
C GLU A 321 -4.87 23.07 11.30
N ARG A 322 -4.54 22.72 10.06
CA ARG A 322 -5.26 21.70 9.29
C ARG A 322 -5.20 20.33 9.98
N LYS A 323 -4.00 19.89 10.40
CA LYS A 323 -3.82 18.61 11.12
C LYS A 323 -4.55 18.62 12.46
N LEU A 324 -4.50 19.72 13.20
CA LEU A 324 -5.17 19.86 14.50
C LEU A 324 -6.69 19.84 14.34
N ARG A 325 -7.24 20.57 13.38
CA ARG A 325 -8.68 20.55 13.07
C ARG A 325 -9.13 19.15 12.68
N GLN A 326 -8.37 18.50 11.80
CA GLN A 326 -8.64 17.12 11.42
C GLN A 326 -8.67 16.19 12.63
N CYS A 327 -7.71 16.33 13.56
CA CYS A 327 -7.72 15.58 14.81
C CYS A 327 -8.84 15.95 15.80
N ARG A 328 -9.48 17.11 15.65
CA ARG A 328 -10.66 17.49 16.44
C ARG A 328 -11.98 16.97 15.85
N GLU A 329 -12.12 16.99 14.53
CA GLU A 329 -13.36 16.62 13.83
C GLU A 329 -13.53 15.10 13.68
N GLU A 330 -12.44 14.38 13.45
CA GLU A 330 -12.47 12.94 13.20
C GLU A 330 -12.99 12.09 14.37
N PRO A 331 -12.72 12.40 15.65
CA PRO A 331 -13.33 11.70 16.77
C PRO A 331 -14.87 11.80 16.76
N VAL A 332 -15.43 12.96 16.41
CA VAL A 332 -16.89 13.17 16.36
C VAL A 332 -17.50 12.32 15.23
N ARG A 333 -16.88 12.34 14.05
CA ARG A 333 -17.28 11.51 12.91
C ARG A 333 -17.16 10.01 13.24
N TRP A 334 -16.14 9.62 13.99
CA TRP A 334 -15.95 8.23 14.45
C TRP A 334 -17.06 7.78 15.41
N GLU A 335 -17.46 8.61 16.37
CA GLU A 335 -18.58 8.29 17.26
C GLU A 335 -19.91 8.15 16.50
N ALA A 336 -20.15 8.98 15.48
CA ALA A 336 -21.32 8.85 14.61
C ALA A 336 -21.34 7.52 13.84
N LEU A 337 -20.22 7.15 13.20
CA LEU A 337 -20.11 5.90 12.43
C LEU A 337 -20.28 4.64 13.29
N LYS A 338 -19.81 4.66 14.54
CA LYS A 338 -20.04 3.56 15.48
C LYS A 338 -21.52 3.38 15.80
N LYS A 339 -22.28 4.47 15.92
CA LYS A 339 -23.73 4.43 16.20
C LYS A 339 -24.52 3.87 15.02
N GLU A 340 -24.09 4.12 13.78
CA GLU A 340 -24.74 3.59 12.58
C GLU A 340 -24.53 2.08 12.39
N GLY A 341 -23.50 1.48 13.00
CA GLY A 341 -23.32 0.02 13.04
C GLY A 341 -22.96 -0.66 11.71
N ASN A 342 -22.69 0.10 10.64
CA ASN A 342 -22.39 -0.47 9.33
C ASN A 342 -20.88 -0.73 9.14
N GLY A 343 -20.45 -1.98 9.31
CA GLY A 343 -19.05 -2.38 9.17
C GLY A 343 -18.42 -2.05 7.81
N THR A 344 -19.21 -2.01 6.73
CA THR A 344 -18.72 -1.60 5.40
C THR A 344 -18.49 -0.09 5.33
N ALA A 345 -19.36 0.71 5.94
CA ALA A 345 -19.18 2.16 6.06
C ALA A 345 -17.97 2.51 6.93
N ILE A 346 -17.77 1.79 8.04
CA ILE A 346 -16.61 1.95 8.93
C ILE A 346 -15.31 1.58 8.21
N ARG A 347 -15.27 0.45 7.48
CA ARG A 347 -14.09 0.06 6.68
C ARG A 347 -13.78 1.06 5.56
N ARG A 348 -14.81 1.69 4.97
CA ARG A 348 -14.65 2.77 3.99
C ARG A 348 -14.06 4.02 4.63
N ALA A 349 -14.56 4.40 5.80
CA ALA A 349 -14.12 5.58 6.54
C ALA A 349 -12.72 5.44 7.16
N LEU A 350 -12.23 4.22 7.44
CA LEU A 350 -10.84 4.01 7.89
C LEU A 350 -9.84 4.73 6.98
N MET A 351 -10.10 4.68 5.67
CA MET A 351 -9.22 5.27 4.67
C MET A 351 -9.35 6.78 4.58
N SER A 352 -10.33 7.43 5.21
CA SER A 352 -10.45 8.90 5.25
C SER A 352 -9.86 9.49 6.53
N PHE A 353 -9.86 8.75 7.65
CA PHE A 353 -9.30 9.21 8.92
C PHE A 353 -7.77 9.39 8.85
N GLN A 354 -7.27 10.59 9.16
CA GLN A 354 -5.85 10.93 9.16
C GLN A 354 -5.29 11.18 10.56
N CYS A 355 -6.13 11.44 11.56
CA CYS A 355 -5.73 11.59 12.95
C CYS A 355 -5.23 10.24 13.49
N PRO A 356 -3.97 10.14 13.95
CA PRO A 356 -3.37 8.86 14.37
C PRO A 356 -4.17 8.12 15.44
N VAL A 357 -4.78 8.87 16.38
CA VAL A 357 -5.58 8.31 17.47
C VAL A 357 -6.84 7.65 16.93
N VAL A 358 -7.60 8.36 16.09
CA VAL A 358 -8.85 7.86 15.50
C VAL A 358 -8.56 6.69 14.57
N HIS A 359 -7.57 6.83 13.68
CA HIS A 359 -7.18 5.77 12.74
C HIS A 359 -6.80 4.46 13.47
N ARG A 360 -6.06 4.55 14.59
CA ARG A 360 -5.74 3.40 15.42
C ARG A 360 -6.99 2.77 16.03
N GLN A 361 -7.91 3.58 16.56
CA GLN A 361 -9.18 3.08 17.13
C GLN A 361 -10.05 2.38 16.08
N VAL A 362 -10.16 2.94 14.87
CA VAL A 362 -10.93 2.31 13.79
C VAL A 362 -10.30 0.99 13.34
N SER A 363 -8.97 0.95 13.21
CA SER A 363 -8.24 -0.28 12.85
C SER A 363 -8.48 -1.41 13.88
N GLN A 364 -8.36 -1.08 15.17
CA GLN A 364 -8.63 -2.03 16.25
C GLN A 364 -10.09 -2.50 16.28
N TRP A 365 -11.04 -1.61 15.98
CA TRP A 365 -12.44 -1.99 15.89
C TRP A 365 -12.68 -3.00 14.76
N ILE A 366 -12.10 -2.77 13.58
CA ILE A 366 -12.21 -3.68 12.43
C ILE A 366 -11.62 -5.05 12.76
N GLU A 367 -10.46 -5.10 13.39
CA GLU A 367 -9.85 -6.38 13.81
C GLU A 367 -10.76 -7.15 14.80
N ARG A 368 -11.37 -6.45 15.76
CA ARG A 368 -12.33 -7.08 16.69
C ARG A 368 -13.57 -7.56 15.96
N ASP A 369 -14.07 -6.79 15.00
CA ASP A 369 -15.23 -7.15 14.19
C ASP A 369 -14.96 -8.38 13.32
N ASP A 370 -13.82 -8.43 12.63
CA ASP A 370 -13.40 -9.58 11.82
C ASP A 370 -13.21 -10.84 12.68
N LYS A 371 -12.68 -10.69 13.91
CA LYS A 371 -12.59 -11.78 14.88
C LYS A 371 -13.98 -12.27 15.30
N ARG A 372 -14.91 -11.37 15.64
CA ARG A 372 -16.30 -11.74 15.97
C ARG A 372 -16.99 -12.45 14.81
N ASN A 373 -16.87 -11.92 13.59
CA ASN A 373 -17.45 -12.52 12.39
C ASN A 373 -16.86 -13.90 12.08
N ARG A 374 -15.55 -14.09 12.31
CA ARG A 374 -14.90 -15.40 12.18
C ARG A 374 -15.40 -16.39 13.22
N GLN A 375 -15.52 -15.97 14.48
CA GLN A 375 -16.05 -16.80 15.57
C GLN A 375 -17.51 -17.20 15.30
N ALA A 376 -18.33 -16.27 14.80
CA ALA A 376 -19.72 -16.56 14.42
C ALA A 376 -19.80 -17.60 13.30
N ARG A 377 -18.94 -17.51 12.26
CA ARG A 377 -18.88 -18.54 11.20
C ARG A 377 -18.46 -19.92 11.74
N LEU A 378 -17.45 -19.95 12.61
CA LEU A 378 -17.01 -21.20 13.22
C LEU A 378 -18.09 -21.80 14.14
N ALA A 379 -18.86 -20.96 14.83
CA ALA A 379 -19.99 -21.41 15.64
C ALA A 379 -21.12 -22.00 14.77
N ASP A 380 -21.44 -21.37 13.63
CA ASP A 380 -22.41 -21.88 12.66
C ASP A 380 -21.96 -23.22 12.04
N GLU A 381 -20.68 -23.35 11.69
CA GLU A 381 -20.09 -24.62 11.22
C GLU A 381 -20.17 -25.71 12.29
N ARG A 382 -19.86 -25.38 13.56
CA ARG A 382 -20.00 -26.32 14.68
C ARG A 382 -21.45 -26.75 14.90
N LEU A 383 -22.40 -25.84 14.76
CA LEU A 383 -23.83 -26.15 14.90
C LEU A 383 -24.28 -27.14 13.82
N LYS A 384 -23.87 -26.91 12.56
CA LYS A 384 -24.12 -27.83 11.45
C LYS A 384 -23.52 -29.21 11.68
N GLU A 385 -22.33 -29.29 12.26
CA GLU A 385 -21.68 -30.56 12.59
C GLU A 385 -22.41 -31.30 13.71
N ILE A 386 -22.84 -30.59 14.76
CA ILE A 386 -23.66 -31.17 15.83
C ILE A 386 -24.98 -31.73 15.26
N ASP A 387 -25.62 -31.02 14.34
CA ASP A 387 -26.86 -31.50 13.70
C ASP A 387 -26.63 -32.76 12.86
N ARG A 388 -25.51 -32.85 12.13
CA ARG A 388 -25.13 -34.09 11.42
C ARG A 388 -24.91 -35.26 12.37
N GLN A 389 -24.20 -35.04 13.47
CA GLN A 389 -23.95 -36.08 14.47
C GLN A 389 -25.24 -36.56 15.13
N ARG A 390 -26.18 -35.64 15.41
CA ARG A 390 -27.52 -35.99 15.92
C ARG A 390 -28.28 -36.88 14.94
N GLN A 391 -28.26 -36.55 13.65
CA GLN A 391 -28.92 -37.36 12.62
C GLN A 391 -28.30 -38.75 12.49
N GLU A 392 -26.97 -38.86 12.53
CA GLU A 392 -26.27 -40.14 12.45
C GLU A 392 -26.54 -41.02 13.68
N LEU A 393 -26.53 -40.43 14.87
CA LEU A 393 -26.87 -41.14 16.11
C LEU A 393 -28.29 -41.70 16.05
N GLU A 394 -29.24 -40.96 15.48
CA GLU A 394 -30.62 -41.41 15.34
C GLU A 394 -30.76 -42.57 14.34
N ARG A 395 -29.96 -42.58 13.27
CA ARG A 395 -29.87 -43.73 12.35
C ARG A 395 -29.29 -44.97 13.03
N GLN A 396 -28.24 -44.80 13.82
CA GLN A 396 -27.63 -45.92 14.57
C GLN A 396 -28.61 -46.54 15.58
N LYS A 397 -29.38 -45.71 16.30
CA LYS A 397 -30.44 -46.20 17.18
C LYS A 397 -31.48 -47.03 16.43
N GLN A 398 -31.92 -46.56 15.26
CA GLN A 398 -32.88 -47.30 14.43
C GLN A 398 -32.31 -48.64 13.96
N GLU A 399 -31.04 -48.72 13.59
CA GLU A 399 -30.42 -49.98 13.15
C GLU A 399 -30.25 -50.96 14.32
N ILE A 400 -29.82 -50.47 15.50
CA ILE A 400 -29.73 -51.29 16.72
C ILE A 400 -31.11 -51.87 17.06
N GLU A 401 -32.17 -51.08 16.95
CA GLU A 401 -33.53 -51.55 17.21
C GLU A 401 -33.94 -52.66 16.24
N ARG A 402 -33.62 -52.52 14.94
CA ARG A 402 -33.84 -53.58 13.94
C ARG A 402 -33.03 -54.85 14.23
N GLN A 403 -31.79 -54.71 14.71
CA GLN A 403 -30.96 -55.86 15.09
C GLN A 403 -31.56 -56.60 16.30
N ARG A 404 -32.05 -55.86 17.30
CA ARG A 404 -32.75 -56.44 18.45
C ARG A 404 -33.98 -57.24 18.01
N GLN A 405 -34.81 -56.68 17.14
CA GLN A 405 -35.98 -57.37 16.60
C GLN A 405 -35.59 -58.66 15.85
N ARG A 406 -34.55 -58.61 15.01
CA ARG A 406 -34.03 -59.80 14.31
C ARG A 406 -33.53 -60.88 15.27
N LEU A 407 -32.75 -60.51 16.27
CA LEU A 407 -32.24 -61.43 17.29
C LEU A 407 -33.38 -62.05 18.11
N GLU A 408 -34.42 -61.29 18.43
CA GLU A 408 -35.58 -61.79 19.15
C GLU A 408 -36.40 -62.77 18.30
N GLU A 409 -36.51 -62.52 16.99
CA GLU A 409 -37.11 -63.44 16.03
C GLU A 409 -36.27 -64.73 15.87
N GLU A 410 -34.94 -64.61 15.77
CA GLU A 410 -34.03 -65.75 15.75
C GLU A 410 -34.10 -66.57 17.04
N ARG A 411 -34.20 -65.92 18.21
CA ARG A 411 -34.37 -66.59 19.51
C ARG A 411 -35.69 -67.37 19.56
N ARG A 412 -36.76 -66.81 19.00
CA ARG A 412 -38.04 -67.53 18.83
C ARG A 412 -37.91 -68.72 17.89
N ARG A 413 -37.13 -68.61 16.80
CA ARG A 413 -36.89 -69.73 15.86
C ARG A 413 -36.00 -70.82 16.46
N SER A 414 -35.01 -70.47 17.29
CA SER A 414 -34.10 -71.43 17.91
C SER A 414 -34.71 -72.22 19.07
N GLN A 415 -35.70 -71.65 19.79
CA GLN A 415 -36.49 -72.37 20.80
C GLN A 415 -37.31 -73.55 20.22
N ASN A 416 -37.46 -73.66 18.90
CA ASN A 416 -38.22 -74.71 18.21
C ASN A 416 -37.36 -75.79 17.50
N ARG A 417 -36.05 -75.90 17.78
CA ARG A 417 -35.15 -76.85 17.09
C ARG A 417 -34.54 -77.90 18.06
N PRO A 418 -34.47 -79.20 17.71
CA PRO A 418 -33.89 -80.23 18.58
C PRO A 418 -32.35 -80.14 18.65
N VAL A 419 -31.81 -80.39 19.85
CA VAL A 419 -30.39 -80.24 20.23
C VAL A 419 -29.61 -81.55 20.03
N PRO A 420 -28.39 -81.53 19.46
CA PRO A 420 -27.38 -82.58 19.63
C PRO A 420 -26.34 -82.24 20.71
N GLN A 421 -25.80 -83.30 21.33
CA GLN A 421 -25.00 -83.32 22.57
C GLN A 421 -23.48 -83.16 22.39
N GLN A 422 -22.87 -82.46 23.39
CA GLN A 422 -21.53 -82.63 24.03
C GLN A 422 -20.26 -82.38 23.17
N THR A 423 -19.07 -81.95 23.66
CA THR A 423 -18.30 -82.18 24.93
C THR A 423 -17.20 -81.07 25.15
N PRO A 424 -16.40 -81.04 26.25
CA PRO A 424 -15.96 -79.80 26.94
C PRO A 424 -14.42 -79.47 26.97
N THR A 425 -14.10 -78.18 27.28
CA THR A 425 -12.92 -77.54 27.97
C THR A 425 -11.45 -77.92 27.63
N PRO A 426 -10.40 -77.06 27.81
CA PRO A 426 -10.17 -76.19 29.01
C PRO A 426 -9.55 -74.78 28.81
N SER A 427 -9.80 -73.89 29.78
CA SER A 427 -8.95 -72.75 30.20
C SER A 427 -7.82 -73.27 31.11
N PRO A 428 -6.64 -72.64 31.35
CA PRO A 428 -6.48 -71.31 32.03
C PRO A 428 -5.10 -70.61 31.69
N PRO A 429 -4.45 -69.73 32.48
CA PRO A 429 -4.81 -68.41 33.07
C PRO A 429 -3.65 -67.32 32.91
N PRO A 430 -3.25 -66.44 33.88
CA PRO A 430 -3.10 -64.98 33.61
C PRO A 430 -1.71 -64.33 33.96
N GLN A 431 -1.49 -63.09 33.48
CA GLN A 431 -0.62 -61.99 34.03
C GLN A 431 0.93 -62.22 34.16
N PRO A 432 1.83 -61.19 34.38
CA PRO A 432 1.85 -59.73 34.15
C PRO A 432 3.22 -59.22 33.52
N PRO A 433 3.85 -58.03 33.80
CA PRO A 433 4.61 -57.20 32.81
C PRO A 433 6.16 -57.29 32.92
N PRO A 434 6.94 -56.57 32.07
CA PRO A 434 8.10 -55.83 32.63
C PRO A 434 8.48 -54.47 31.98
N GLN A 435 9.47 -53.85 32.63
CA GLN A 435 9.92 -52.45 32.74
C GLN A 435 10.73 -51.82 31.58
N LEU A 436 10.88 -50.49 31.73
CA LEU A 436 11.90 -49.57 31.20
C LEU A 436 13.36 -50.08 31.31
N ASP A 437 14.17 -49.74 30.30
CA ASP A 437 15.61 -49.43 30.35
C ASP A 437 16.01 -48.84 28.97
N ASN A 438 17.05 -48.04 28.71
CA ASN A 438 18.07 -47.37 29.50
C ASN A 438 18.65 -46.23 28.62
N GLN A 439 19.26 -45.23 29.27
CA GLN A 439 19.96 -44.10 28.66
C GLN A 439 21.34 -44.52 28.15
N GLN A 440 21.85 -43.87 27.10
CA GLN A 440 23.30 -43.77 26.86
C GLN A 440 23.66 -42.32 26.52
N ALA A 441 24.40 -41.69 27.43
CA ALA A 441 25.03 -40.39 27.28
C ALA A 441 26.45 -40.54 26.68
N VAL A 442 26.84 -39.57 25.86
CA VAL A 442 28.21 -39.40 25.30
C VAL A 442 28.72 -38.02 25.74
N PRO A 443 30.04 -37.83 26.01
CA PRO A 443 30.55 -36.87 26.99
C PRO A 443 30.54 -35.40 26.57
N GLN A 444 30.48 -34.52 27.58
CA GLN A 444 30.61 -33.06 27.46
C GLN A 444 32.06 -32.56 27.55
N PRO A 445 32.40 -31.50 26.80
CA PRO A 445 33.37 -30.47 27.19
C PRO A 445 32.69 -29.12 27.57
N PRO A 446 33.39 -28.14 28.16
CA PRO A 446 32.97 -27.44 29.38
C PRO A 446 32.11 -26.18 29.20
N ALA A 447 31.54 -25.76 30.35
CA ALA A 447 30.66 -24.63 30.56
C ALA A 447 31.20 -23.30 30.03
N GLY A 448 30.44 -22.70 29.10
CA GLY A 448 30.49 -21.29 28.76
C GLY A 448 29.07 -20.75 28.77
N THR A 449 28.87 -19.55 29.33
CA THR A 449 27.56 -18.90 29.36
C THR A 449 27.12 -18.55 27.94
N HIS A 450 25.91 -18.95 27.56
CA HIS A 450 25.30 -18.70 26.26
C HIS A 450 24.26 -17.56 26.36
N ARG A 451 23.88 -17.01 25.19
CA ARG A 451 22.79 -16.05 25.01
C ARG A 451 21.75 -16.57 24.04
N VAL A 452 20.53 -16.04 24.12
CA VAL A 452 19.49 -16.25 23.11
C VAL A 452 19.87 -15.50 21.82
N VAL A 453 19.68 -16.15 20.68
CA VAL A 453 19.77 -15.56 19.34
C VAL A 453 18.57 -15.99 18.51
N GLY A 454 18.16 -15.18 17.53
CA GLY A 454 17.10 -15.56 16.56
C GLY A 454 15.67 -15.61 17.12
N VAL A 455 15.42 -14.97 18.27
CA VAL A 455 14.08 -14.73 18.82
C VAL A 455 13.75 -13.24 18.67
N GLU A 456 12.55 -12.91 18.21
CA GLU A 456 12.14 -11.52 17.95
C GLU A 456 11.99 -10.71 19.25
N PRO A 457 12.37 -9.42 19.27
CA PRO A 457 12.24 -8.56 20.46
C PRO A 457 10.81 -8.41 21.00
N ASN A 458 9.82 -8.59 20.13
CA ASN A 458 8.40 -8.43 20.45
C ASN A 458 7.67 -9.77 20.59
N ASP A 459 8.38 -10.91 20.59
CA ASP A 459 7.77 -12.22 20.82
C ASP A 459 7.42 -12.36 22.31
N PRO A 460 6.13 -12.37 22.69
CA PRO A 460 5.72 -12.49 24.09
C PRO A 460 6.09 -13.85 24.70
N ASP A 461 6.40 -14.85 23.86
CA ASP A 461 6.72 -16.19 24.31
C ASP A 461 8.22 -16.43 24.52
N GLY A 462 9.10 -15.64 23.93
CA GLY A 462 10.55 -15.81 24.04
C GLY A 462 11.07 -17.19 23.58
N LEU A 463 12.31 -17.54 23.93
CA LEU A 463 12.83 -18.89 23.69
C LEU A 463 12.17 -19.89 24.65
N ASN A 464 11.31 -20.75 24.11
CA ASN A 464 10.62 -21.78 24.88
C ASN A 464 11.56 -22.87 25.39
N VAL A 465 11.55 -23.10 26.71
CA VAL A 465 12.22 -24.21 27.40
C VAL A 465 11.17 -25.26 27.78
N ARG A 466 11.42 -26.51 27.39
CA ARG A 466 10.43 -27.59 27.41
C ARG A 466 10.85 -28.76 28.29
N SER A 467 9.87 -29.58 28.69
CA SER A 467 10.08 -30.75 29.56
C SER A 467 10.83 -31.91 28.90
N MET A 468 10.90 -31.94 27.57
CA MET A 468 11.62 -32.95 26.78
C MET A 468 12.20 -32.29 25.51
N PRO A 469 13.22 -32.88 24.84
CA PRO A 469 13.87 -32.32 23.64
C PRO A 469 12.98 -32.41 22.38
N SER A 470 11.80 -31.81 22.44
CA SER A 470 10.81 -31.88 21.37
C SER A 470 9.87 -30.68 21.43
N THR A 471 9.40 -30.23 20.27
CA THR A 471 8.32 -29.21 20.21
C THR A 471 7.00 -29.73 20.78
N ARG A 472 6.84 -31.04 20.96
CA ARG A 472 5.69 -31.66 21.64
C ARG A 472 5.84 -31.69 23.18
N GLY A 473 7.02 -31.37 23.71
CA GLY A 473 7.24 -31.28 25.15
C GLY A 473 6.48 -30.11 25.76
N GLY A 474 5.92 -30.30 26.95
CA GLY A 474 5.23 -29.24 27.70
C GLY A 474 6.18 -28.06 27.93
N ARG A 475 5.68 -26.82 27.73
CA ARG A 475 6.45 -25.61 28.00
C ARG A 475 6.61 -25.46 29.52
N LEU A 476 7.85 -25.43 30.01
CA LEU A 476 8.16 -25.22 31.42
C LEU A 476 8.26 -23.72 31.74
N PHE A 477 8.99 -22.99 30.89
CA PHE A 477 9.18 -21.54 30.98
C PHE A 477 9.76 -21.00 29.66
N SER A 478 9.99 -19.69 29.60
CA SER A 478 10.69 -19.06 28.49
C SER A 478 11.87 -18.22 28.94
N ILE A 479 12.85 -18.11 28.06
CA ILE A 479 13.99 -17.21 28.19
C ILE A 479 13.73 -16.01 27.28
N PRO A 480 13.79 -14.76 27.78
CA PRO A 480 13.60 -13.57 26.95
C PRO A 480 14.54 -13.53 25.73
N PHE A 481 14.14 -12.82 24.67
CA PHE A 481 14.94 -12.70 23.44
C PHE A 481 16.37 -12.17 23.68
N ASN A 482 16.55 -11.35 24.71
CA ASN A 482 17.83 -10.79 25.15
C ASN A 482 18.46 -11.57 26.32
N GLY A 483 17.97 -12.77 26.63
CA GLY A 483 18.45 -13.57 27.75
C GLY A 483 19.92 -13.96 27.60
N THR A 484 20.73 -13.58 28.58
CA THR A 484 22.14 -13.95 28.71
C THR A 484 22.33 -14.82 29.96
N GLY A 485 23.50 -15.45 30.11
CA GLY A 485 23.81 -16.23 31.31
C GLY A 485 23.26 -17.67 31.27
N ILE A 486 22.94 -18.18 30.08
CA ILE A 486 22.37 -19.52 29.91
C ILE A 486 23.49 -20.56 30.05
N ARG A 487 23.39 -21.48 31.01
CA ARG A 487 24.30 -22.62 31.07
C ARG A 487 23.76 -23.71 30.17
N VAL A 488 24.55 -24.15 29.20
CA VAL A 488 24.18 -25.23 28.28
C VAL A 488 24.80 -26.53 28.78
N GLY A 489 23.95 -27.51 29.09
CA GLY A 489 24.29 -28.87 29.47
C GLY A 489 24.32 -29.79 28.26
N GLN A 490 23.83 -31.02 28.39
CA GLN A 490 23.90 -32.02 27.33
C GLN A 490 23.04 -31.65 26.12
N CYS A 491 23.54 -31.94 24.91
CA CYS A 491 22.78 -31.75 23.67
C CYS A 491 22.45 -33.11 23.03
N LEU A 492 21.19 -33.28 22.64
CA LEU A 492 20.66 -34.46 21.97
C LEU A 492 20.19 -34.11 20.57
N ARG A 493 20.52 -34.96 19.60
CA ARG A 493 19.94 -34.95 18.27
C ARG A 493 18.72 -35.87 18.27
N VAL A 494 17.53 -35.33 18.02
CA VAL A 494 16.30 -36.12 17.99
C VAL A 494 15.99 -36.65 16.60
N PRO A 495 15.11 -37.67 16.43
CA PRO A 495 14.95 -38.41 15.16
C PRO A 495 14.62 -37.55 13.93
N ASN A 496 14.03 -36.37 14.12
CA ASN A 496 13.74 -35.42 13.04
C ASN A 496 14.96 -34.58 12.59
N GLY A 497 16.16 -34.90 13.09
CA GLY A 497 17.41 -34.22 12.78
C GLY A 497 17.69 -32.95 13.57
N SER A 498 16.73 -32.44 14.35
CA SER A 498 16.90 -31.23 15.17
C SER A 498 17.78 -31.48 16.38
N MET A 499 18.58 -30.48 16.75
CA MET A 499 19.42 -30.52 17.94
C MET A 499 18.75 -29.72 19.08
N TRP A 500 18.68 -30.35 20.24
CA TRP A 500 18.13 -29.80 21.48
C TRP A 500 19.17 -29.89 22.56
N CYS A 501 19.34 -28.82 23.33
CA CYS A 501 20.26 -28.78 24.46
C CYS A 501 19.51 -28.56 25.75
N GLU A 502 19.96 -29.22 26.80
CA GLU A 502 19.58 -28.90 28.17
C GLU A 502 20.14 -27.52 28.50
N VAL A 503 19.29 -26.66 29.05
CA VAL A 503 19.63 -25.29 29.43
C VAL A 503 19.22 -25.02 30.87
N THR A 504 20.07 -24.35 31.62
CA THR A 504 19.76 -23.79 32.93
C THR A 504 19.76 -22.27 32.85
N TYR A 505 18.63 -21.65 33.23
CA TYR A 505 18.45 -20.20 33.25
C TYR A 505 17.72 -19.79 34.53
N ARG A 506 18.32 -18.86 35.30
CA ARG A 506 17.81 -18.40 36.60
C ARG A 506 17.42 -19.55 37.56
N GLY A 507 18.24 -20.59 37.60
CA GLY A 507 18.07 -21.75 38.49
C GLY A 507 17.04 -22.80 38.03
N ARG A 508 16.42 -22.63 36.84
CA ARG A 508 15.48 -23.60 36.27
C ARG A 508 16.09 -24.31 35.07
N THR A 509 15.87 -25.62 34.96
CA THR A 509 16.45 -26.47 33.90
C THR A 509 15.37 -27.06 32.99
N GLY A 510 15.68 -27.20 31.70
CA GLY A 510 14.85 -27.90 30.71
C GLY A 510 15.50 -27.91 29.33
N TRP A 511 14.76 -28.30 28.29
CA TRP A 511 15.28 -28.46 26.92
C TRP A 511 14.91 -27.30 26.00
N ALA A 512 15.91 -26.71 25.34
CA ALA A 512 15.73 -25.67 24.33
C ALA A 512 16.39 -26.06 22.99
N SER A 513 15.92 -25.51 21.88
CA SER A 513 16.54 -25.81 20.57
C SER A 513 17.90 -25.14 20.46
N ALA A 514 18.93 -25.90 20.07
CA ALA A 514 20.31 -25.43 19.94
C ALA A 514 20.45 -24.29 18.92
N ARG A 515 19.51 -24.16 17.97
CA ARG A 515 19.52 -23.11 16.93
C ARG A 515 19.38 -21.69 17.48
N TYR A 516 18.95 -21.55 18.73
CA TYR A 516 18.68 -20.29 19.40
C TYR A 516 19.67 -19.98 20.52
N LEU A 517 20.77 -20.74 20.62
CA LEU A 517 21.79 -20.57 21.66
C LEU A 517 23.13 -20.23 21.01
N ALA A 518 23.80 -19.18 21.49
CA ALA A 518 25.13 -18.78 21.06
C ALA A 518 26.08 -18.55 22.25
N PRO A 519 27.35 -18.97 22.19
CA PRO A 519 28.31 -18.78 23.29
C PRO A 519 28.66 -17.29 23.50
N MET A 520 28.84 -16.85 24.75
CA MET A 520 29.21 -15.46 25.09
C MET A 520 30.69 -15.12 24.86
N SER A 521 31.53 -16.07 24.45
CA SER A 521 32.94 -15.82 24.10
C SER A 521 33.13 -15.30 22.67
N SER A 522 32.45 -14.20 22.33
CA SER A 522 32.89 -13.31 21.25
C SER A 522 32.82 -11.90 21.80
N SER A 523 34.00 -11.31 22.02
CA SER A 523 34.11 -9.93 22.53
C SER A 523 33.35 -8.97 21.60
N PRO A 524 32.76 -7.89 22.15
CA PRO A 524 32.25 -6.81 21.32
C PRO A 524 33.37 -6.27 20.41
N PRO A 525 33.13 -6.01 19.11
CA PRO A 525 34.16 -5.39 18.27
C PRO A 525 34.45 -3.97 18.78
N PRO A 526 35.73 -3.56 18.84
CA PRO A 526 36.10 -2.17 19.12
C PRO A 526 35.53 -1.23 18.04
N MET A 527 35.31 0.04 18.42
CA MET A 527 34.87 1.08 17.48
C MET A 527 35.74 1.09 16.21
N PRO A 528 35.14 1.25 15.01
CA PRO A 528 35.88 1.11 13.76
C PRO A 528 36.92 2.21 13.60
N THR A 529 38.16 1.81 13.32
CA THR A 529 39.19 2.65 12.69
C THR A 529 38.81 2.95 11.24
N SER A 530 39.38 4.01 10.66
CA SER A 530 38.91 4.72 9.46
C SER A 530 38.80 3.92 8.14
N ASN A 531 39.04 2.61 8.14
CA ASN A 531 39.02 1.75 6.96
C ASN A 531 37.97 0.62 6.98
N GLN A 532 37.13 0.53 8.01
CA GLN A 532 36.10 -0.51 8.15
C GLN A 532 34.72 -0.05 7.67
N TYR A 533 33.92 -0.97 7.14
CA TYR A 533 32.57 -0.73 6.62
C TYR A 533 31.50 -0.96 7.70
N ARG A 534 30.32 -0.38 7.49
CA ARG A 534 29.09 -0.58 8.29
C ARG A 534 27.90 -0.96 7.40
N VAL A 535 26.86 -1.52 8.01
CA VAL A 535 25.58 -1.76 7.36
C VAL A 535 24.85 -0.44 7.12
N VAL A 536 24.26 -0.30 5.94
CA VAL A 536 23.40 0.83 5.54
C VAL A 536 22.19 0.30 4.77
N ASN A 537 21.13 1.11 4.66
CA ASN A 537 19.94 0.77 3.89
C ASN A 537 19.23 -0.53 4.34
N VAL A 538 19.36 -0.87 5.62
CA VAL A 538 18.62 -1.94 6.30
C VAL A 538 17.90 -1.27 7.47
N GLU A 539 16.59 -1.46 7.55
CA GLU A 539 15.76 -0.82 8.58
C GLU A 539 15.89 -1.56 9.92
N PRO A 540 15.71 -0.89 11.07
CA PRO A 540 15.77 -1.53 12.38
C PRO A 540 14.77 -2.68 12.60
N ASP A 541 13.66 -2.64 11.87
CA ASP A 541 12.55 -3.59 11.89
C ASP A 541 12.52 -4.50 10.65
N ASP A 542 13.65 -4.64 9.95
CA ASP A 542 13.78 -5.53 8.79
C ASP A 542 13.38 -6.98 9.17
N PRO A 543 12.46 -7.62 8.42
CA PRO A 543 11.93 -8.94 8.76
C PRO A 543 12.97 -10.07 8.66
N ASP A 544 14.11 -9.86 8.00
CA ASP A 544 15.23 -10.80 7.99
C ASP A 544 16.14 -10.63 9.23
N GLY A 545 15.85 -9.66 10.11
CA GLY A 545 16.64 -9.35 11.31
C GLY A 545 17.97 -8.62 11.02
N GLY A 546 18.19 -8.19 9.77
CA GLY A 546 19.38 -7.48 9.33
C GLY A 546 19.87 -7.88 7.93
N LEU A 547 21.10 -7.49 7.59
CA LEU A 547 21.75 -7.82 6.33
C LEU A 547 22.20 -9.28 6.28
N ASN A 548 21.56 -10.07 5.42
CA ASN A 548 21.92 -11.46 5.16
C ASN A 548 23.34 -11.64 4.55
N LEU A 549 24.26 -12.27 5.29
CA LEU A 549 25.57 -12.71 4.80
C LEU A 549 25.47 -14.11 4.18
N ARG A 550 25.82 -14.26 2.90
CA ARG A 550 25.54 -15.48 2.12
C ARG A 550 26.79 -16.24 1.74
N SER A 551 26.67 -17.55 1.57
CA SER A 551 27.77 -18.44 1.15
C SER A 551 28.28 -18.14 -0.26
N THR A 552 27.40 -17.68 -1.16
CA THR A 552 27.70 -17.34 -2.55
C THR A 552 27.02 -16.03 -2.95
N PRO A 553 27.54 -15.29 -3.95
CA PRO A 553 26.93 -14.06 -4.40
C PRO A 553 25.60 -14.32 -5.13
N GLY A 554 24.49 -13.83 -4.54
CA GLY A 554 23.14 -13.98 -5.08
C GLY A 554 22.06 -13.95 -4.00
N ALA A 555 20.84 -13.55 -4.37
CA ALA A 555 19.73 -13.34 -3.44
C ALA A 555 18.79 -14.55 -3.26
N ARG A 556 18.89 -15.59 -4.11
CA ARG A 556 17.96 -16.73 -4.12
C ARG A 556 18.69 -18.06 -3.95
N ARG A 557 18.12 -18.98 -3.17
CA ARG A 557 18.59 -20.36 -2.92
C ARG A 557 20.01 -20.50 -2.34
N ASN A 558 20.59 -19.41 -1.82
CA ASN A 558 21.92 -19.41 -1.23
C ASN A 558 21.84 -19.56 0.30
N ARG A 559 22.65 -20.46 0.87
CA ARG A 559 22.77 -20.64 2.32
C ARG A 559 23.19 -19.33 2.97
N ILE A 560 22.37 -18.82 3.89
CA ILE A 560 22.69 -17.69 4.76
C ILE A 560 23.66 -18.21 5.83
N LEU A 561 24.83 -17.60 5.91
CA LEU A 561 25.87 -17.95 6.88
C LEU A 561 25.60 -17.30 8.23
N THR A 562 25.16 -16.04 8.20
CA THR A 562 24.71 -15.27 9.37
C THR A 562 23.93 -14.04 8.91
N VAL A 563 23.34 -13.31 9.86
CA VAL A 563 22.66 -12.02 9.62
C VAL A 563 23.44 -10.95 10.37
N ILE A 564 23.86 -9.90 9.65
CA ILE A 564 24.54 -8.74 10.22
C ILE A 564 23.45 -7.75 10.67
N PRO A 565 23.40 -7.31 11.94
CA PRO A 565 22.39 -6.36 12.40
C PRO A 565 22.34 -5.09 11.55
N TYR A 566 21.18 -4.40 11.52
CA TYR A 566 21.00 -3.15 10.76
C TYR A 566 22.03 -2.06 11.12
N ASN A 567 22.50 -2.07 12.38
CA ASN A 567 23.53 -1.17 12.91
C ASN A 567 24.92 -1.82 12.98
N GLY A 568 25.15 -2.92 12.23
CA GLY A 568 26.41 -3.65 12.24
C GLY A 568 27.58 -2.80 11.73
N VAL A 569 28.66 -2.73 12.52
CA VAL A 569 29.91 -2.02 12.19
C VAL A 569 31.10 -3.00 12.20
N GLY A 570 32.25 -2.58 11.68
CA GLY A 570 33.48 -3.39 11.71
C GLY A 570 33.54 -4.44 10.59
N ILE A 571 32.90 -4.16 9.45
CA ILE A 571 32.90 -5.04 8.28
C ILE A 571 34.21 -4.86 7.52
N THR A 572 34.93 -5.96 7.31
CA THR A 572 36.12 -5.96 6.45
C THR A 572 35.72 -6.35 5.04
N LEU A 573 35.94 -5.44 4.08
CA LEU A 573 35.69 -5.68 2.67
C LEU A 573 36.92 -6.32 2.01
N HIS A 574 36.72 -7.44 1.29
CA HIS A 574 37.81 -8.12 0.56
C HIS A 574 37.78 -7.81 -0.93
N ARG A 575 36.73 -8.25 -1.62
CA ARG A 575 36.58 -8.14 -3.07
C ARG A 575 35.12 -7.98 -3.46
N CYS A 576 34.85 -7.34 -4.58
CA CYS A 576 33.51 -7.28 -5.15
C CYS A 576 33.49 -7.88 -6.55
N MET A 577 32.32 -8.39 -6.95
CA MET A 577 32.04 -8.87 -8.30
C MET A 577 30.60 -8.55 -8.70
N SER A 578 30.38 -8.36 -9.99
CA SER A 578 29.04 -8.23 -10.55
C SER A 578 28.47 -9.60 -10.88
N ARG A 579 27.28 -9.91 -10.35
CA ARG A 579 26.57 -11.16 -10.63
C ARG A 579 25.05 -10.91 -10.60
N TYR A 580 24.34 -11.39 -11.61
CA TYR A 580 22.90 -11.18 -11.79
C TYR A 580 22.48 -9.69 -11.79
N GLY A 581 23.24 -8.84 -12.50
CA GLY A 581 22.95 -7.41 -12.60
C GLY A 581 23.10 -6.62 -11.30
N ARG A 582 23.76 -7.20 -10.28
CA ARG A 582 24.00 -6.57 -8.98
C ARG A 582 25.44 -6.74 -8.56
N GLN A 583 25.99 -5.74 -7.86
CA GLN A 583 27.32 -5.84 -7.26
C GLN A 583 27.23 -6.57 -5.91
N TRP A 584 28.01 -7.62 -5.77
CA TRP A 584 28.14 -8.42 -4.56
C TRP A 584 29.57 -8.31 -4.05
N CYS A 585 29.72 -8.14 -2.75
CA CYS A 585 31.00 -7.99 -2.11
C CYS A 585 31.22 -9.09 -1.09
N GLN A 586 32.40 -9.72 -1.13
CA GLN A 586 32.86 -10.64 -0.13
C GLN A 586 33.39 -9.85 1.06
N ILE A 587 32.84 -10.13 2.22
CA ILE A 587 33.17 -9.44 3.46
C ILE A 587 33.45 -10.44 4.57
N THR A 588 34.18 -10.02 5.59
CA THR A 588 34.27 -10.70 6.88
C THR A 588 33.61 -9.85 7.95
N TYR A 589 32.72 -10.48 8.72
CA TYR A 589 32.05 -9.87 9.87
C TYR A 589 32.06 -10.88 11.02
N GLN A 590 32.59 -10.47 12.19
CA GLN A 590 32.73 -11.33 13.37
C GLN A 590 33.34 -12.71 13.08
N GLY A 591 34.39 -12.75 12.24
CA GLY A 591 35.08 -13.98 11.85
C GLY A 591 34.38 -14.83 10.79
N VAL A 592 33.17 -14.48 10.36
CA VAL A 592 32.44 -15.18 9.29
C VAL A 592 32.66 -14.48 7.96
N THR A 593 33.16 -15.22 6.96
CA THR A 593 33.41 -14.71 5.61
C THR A 593 32.34 -15.16 4.64
N GLY A 594 31.73 -14.22 3.92
CA GLY A 594 30.65 -14.48 2.97
C GLY A 594 30.38 -13.31 2.04
N TRP A 595 29.25 -13.33 1.35
CA TRP A 595 28.85 -12.37 0.32
C TRP A 595 27.62 -11.57 0.75
N VAL A 596 27.71 -10.25 0.62
CA VAL A 596 26.58 -9.31 0.77
C VAL A 596 26.40 -8.49 -0.50
N ASN A 597 25.23 -7.90 -0.68
CA ASN A 597 25.04 -6.95 -1.76
C ASN A 597 25.71 -5.62 -1.38
N ALA A 598 26.50 -5.06 -2.30
CA ALA A 598 27.29 -3.86 -2.05
C ALA A 598 26.44 -2.66 -1.59
N ARG A 599 25.17 -2.58 -1.99
CA ARG A 599 24.26 -1.48 -1.62
C ARG A 599 23.93 -1.37 -0.13
N TYR A 600 24.23 -2.43 0.63
CA TYR A 600 23.91 -2.50 2.06
C TYR A 600 25.13 -2.33 2.96
N ILE A 601 26.28 -1.98 2.39
CA ILE A 601 27.49 -1.68 3.14
C ILE A 601 28.09 -0.35 2.65
N ALA A 602 28.59 0.47 3.57
CA ALA A 602 29.28 1.72 3.27
C ALA A 602 30.48 1.89 4.21
N ARG A 603 31.49 2.66 3.79
CA ARG A 603 32.56 3.11 4.69
C ARG A 603 31.99 4.09 5.70
#